data_AF-A0A844B1D7-F1
#
_entry.id   AF-A0A844B1D7-F1
#
_cell.length_a   1.000
_cell.length_b   1.000
_cell.length_c   1.000
_cell.angle_alpha   90.00
_cell.angle_beta   90.00
_cell.angle_gamma   90.00
#
_symmetry.space_group_name_H-M   'P 1'
#
loop_
_entity.id
_entity.type
_entity.pdbx_description
1 polymer ?
#
loop_
_entity_poly.entity_id
_entity_poly.type
_entity_poly.pdbx_seq_one_letter_code
_entity_poly.pdbx_strand_id
1 'polypeptide(L)'
;MLHHSFGTTLIEGTPKRVVSLSFVGHDFLLSLGVVPIALRYWYGGHEHGVFPWGEQLLGDAEPVVRWQFLAPVAKLCCSSKS
;
A
#
# COMPACT_ATOMS: atom_id res chain seq x y z
N MET A 1 -0.91 -11.79 -20.15
CA MET A 1 -0.58 -10.52 -20.84
C MET A 1 -1.65 -9.51 -20.47
N LEU A 2 -1.26 -8.30 -20.06
CA LEU A 2 -2.16 -7.26 -19.54
C LEU A 2 -2.02 -6.00 -20.39
N HIS A 3 -3.12 -5.52 -20.97
CA HIS A 3 -3.16 -4.31 -21.78
C HIS A 3 -3.53 -3.09 -20.93
N HIS A 4 -2.87 -1.96 -21.16
CA HIS A 4 -3.13 -0.69 -20.49
C HIS A 4 -2.79 0.49 -21.42
N SER A 5 -3.08 1.72 -20.98
CA SER A 5 -2.89 2.94 -21.80
C SER A 5 -1.46 3.18 -22.30
N PHE A 6 -0.46 2.50 -21.75
CA PHE A 6 0.95 2.63 -22.14
C PHE A 6 1.47 1.42 -22.94
N GLY A 7 0.57 0.56 -23.43
CA GLY A 7 0.91 -0.64 -24.17
C GLY A 7 0.57 -1.90 -23.39
N THR A 8 1.50 -2.86 -23.38
CA THR A 8 1.22 -4.19 -22.86
C THR A 8 2.33 -4.71 -21.97
N THR A 9 1.94 -5.35 -20.86
CA THR A 9 2.86 -5.96 -19.91
C THR A 9 2.64 -7.47 -19.84
N LEU A 10 3.71 -8.27 -19.94
CA LEU A 10 3.68 -9.69 -19.65
C LEU A 10 3.98 -9.90 -18.16
N ILE A 11 3.10 -10.64 -17.47
CA ILE A 11 3.30 -11.09 -16.10
C ILE A 11 3.43 -12.61 -16.16
N GLU A 12 4.62 -13.12 -15.85
CA GLU A 12 4.90 -14.55 -15.85
C GLU A 12 4.64 -15.16 -14.46
N GLY A 13 3.86 -16.24 -14.43
CA GLY A 13 3.51 -16.93 -13.19
C GLY A 13 2.71 -16.06 -12.21
N THR A 14 2.73 -16.46 -10.93
CA THR A 14 2.04 -15.75 -9.84
C THR A 14 3.00 -14.80 -9.13
N PRO A 15 2.72 -13.48 -9.08
CA PRO A 15 3.54 -12.52 -8.36
C PRO A 15 3.70 -12.89 -6.88
N LYS A 16 4.94 -12.80 -6.37
CA LYS A 16 5.26 -13.06 -4.96
C LYS A 16 5.54 -11.78 -4.15
N ARG A 17 5.80 -10.67 -4.84
CA ARG A 17 6.12 -9.37 -4.26
C ARG A 17 5.40 -8.30 -5.05
N VAL A 18 4.42 -7.66 -4.43
CA VAL A 18 3.55 -6.66 -5.08
C VAL A 18 3.72 -5.31 -4.40
N VAL A 19 3.85 -4.26 -5.20
CA VAL A 19 3.91 -2.87 -4.74
C VAL A 19 2.68 -2.13 -5.27
N SER A 20 1.95 -1.44 -4.39
CA SER A 20 0.79 -0.63 -4.77
C SER A 20 1.17 0.85 -4.86
N LEU A 21 1.13 1.42 -6.07
CA LEU A 21 1.44 2.84 -6.30
C LEU A 21 0.20 3.74 -6.39
N SER A 22 -1.00 3.14 -6.36
CA SER A 22 -2.27 3.85 -6.33
C SER A 22 -2.61 4.31 -4.91
N PHE A 23 -3.41 5.38 -4.80
CA PHE A 23 -3.92 5.86 -3.50
C PHE A 23 -4.88 4.87 -2.84
N VAL A 24 -5.65 4.12 -3.62
CA VAL A 24 -6.66 3.16 -3.14
C VAL A 24 -6.43 1.74 -3.66
N GLY A 25 -5.38 1.53 -4.46
CA GLY A 25 -5.15 0.25 -5.14
C GLY A 25 -4.86 -0.91 -4.20
N HIS A 26 -4.34 -0.62 -3.00
CA HIS A 26 -4.03 -1.63 -2.00
C HIS A 26 -5.30 -2.29 -1.43
N ASP A 27 -6.43 -1.58 -1.33
CA ASP A 27 -7.70 -2.16 -0.85
C ASP A 27 -8.19 -3.29 -1.77
N PHE A 28 -8.04 -3.13 -3.09
CA PHE A 28 -8.40 -4.18 -4.05
C PHE A 28 -7.47 -5.39 -3.95
N LEU A 29 -6.17 -5.17 -3.71
CA LEU A 29 -5.22 -6.25 -3.52
C LEU A 29 -5.54 -7.04 -2.25
N LEU A 30 -5.78 -6.35 -1.13
CA LEU A 30 -6.13 -6.97 0.15
C LEU A 30 -7.43 -7.77 0.06
N SER A 31 -8.44 -7.25 -0.65
CA SER A 31 -9.71 -7.95 -0.89
C SER A 31 -9.54 -9.26 -1.67
N LEU A 32 -8.47 -9.39 -2.45
CA LEU A 32 -8.09 -10.60 -3.20
C LEU A 32 -7.10 -11.49 -2.43
N GLY A 33 -6.80 -11.17 -1.16
CA GLY A 33 -5.82 -11.88 -0.35
C GLY A 33 -4.37 -11.62 -0.74
N VAL A 34 -4.11 -10.57 -1.53
CA VAL A 34 -2.76 -10.15 -1.93
C VAL A 34 -2.29 -9.06 -1.00
N VAL A 35 -1.35 -9.39 -0.11
CA VAL A 35 -0.72 -8.42 0.79
C VAL A 35 0.46 -7.74 0.09
N PRO A 36 0.41 -6.42 -0.18
CA PRO A 36 1.51 -5.71 -0.82
C PRO A 36 2.68 -5.53 0.16
N ILE A 37 3.92 -5.59 -0.34
CA ILE A 37 5.13 -5.34 0.48
C ILE A 37 5.42 -3.84 0.67
N ALA A 38 4.81 -3.00 -0.16
CA ALA A 38 4.90 -1.56 -0.08
C ALA A 38 3.66 -0.92 -0.72
N LEU A 39 3.22 0.19 -0.15
CA LEU A 39 2.09 0.94 -0.66
C LEU A 39 2.36 2.44 -0.60
N ARG A 40 1.62 3.18 -1.42
CA ARG A 40 1.63 4.64 -1.42
C ARG A 40 0.72 5.17 -0.32
N TYR A 41 1.23 6.08 0.50
CA TYR A 41 0.40 6.80 1.46
C TYR A 41 -0.67 7.66 0.78
N TRP A 42 -1.84 7.76 1.40
CA TRP A 42 -2.89 8.69 0.99
C TRP A 42 -3.16 9.81 2.02
N TYR A 43 -4.02 9.59 3.02
CA TYR A 43 -4.31 10.53 4.12
C TYR A 43 -4.61 9.75 5.41
N GLY A 44 -4.85 10.45 6.52
CA GLY A 44 -5.34 9.85 7.78
C GLY A 44 -4.29 9.36 8.77
N GLY A 45 -3.00 9.37 8.39
CA GLY A 45 -1.91 9.03 9.32
C GLY A 45 -1.93 7.57 9.79
N HIS A 46 -2.50 6.66 8.99
CA HIS A 46 -2.54 5.24 9.30
C HIS A 46 -1.13 4.63 9.30
N GLU A 47 -0.81 3.85 10.34
CA GLU A 47 0.53 3.29 10.58
C GLU A 47 1.02 2.45 9.40
N HIS A 48 0.18 1.53 8.93
CA HIS A 48 0.44 0.70 7.76
C HIS A 48 -0.02 1.33 6.44
N GLY A 49 -0.51 2.57 6.47
CA GLY A 49 -1.07 3.27 5.33
C GLY A 49 -2.31 2.60 4.72
N VAL A 50 -3.00 1.77 5.51
CA VAL A 50 -4.28 1.12 5.19
C VAL A 50 -5.35 1.65 6.13
N PHE A 51 -6.59 1.76 5.66
CA PHE A 51 -7.71 2.22 6.49
C PHE A 51 -8.19 1.12 7.46
N PRO A 52 -8.95 1.47 8.52
CA PRO A 52 -9.34 0.51 9.56
C PRO A 52 -10.05 -0.76 9.06
N TRP A 53 -10.75 -0.70 7.93
CA TRP A 53 -11.41 -1.85 7.32
C TRP A 53 -10.45 -2.86 6.66
N GLY A 54 -9.24 -2.43 6.28
CA GLY A 54 -8.23 -3.27 5.65
C GLY A 54 -7.16 -3.80 6.60
N GLU A 55 -7.05 -3.28 7.83
CA GLU A 55 -6.02 -3.68 8.80
C GLU A 55 -6.05 -5.18 9.12
N GLN A 56 -7.24 -5.77 9.27
CA GLN A 56 -7.35 -7.22 9.52
C GLN A 56 -6.82 -8.07 8.37
N LEU A 57 -6.82 -7.56 7.14
CA LEU A 57 -6.35 -8.27 5.95
C LEU A 57 -4.83 -8.23 5.81
N LEU A 58 -4.13 -7.37 6.57
CA LEU A 58 -2.67 -7.37 6.62
C LEU A 58 -2.10 -8.54 7.43
N GLY A 59 -2.85 -9.04 8.43
CA GLY A 59 -2.31 -9.99 9.39
C GLY A 59 -1.10 -9.40 10.12
N ASP A 60 0.01 -10.12 10.13
CA ASP A 60 1.27 -9.67 10.75
C ASP A 60 2.16 -8.84 9.79
N ALA A 61 1.65 -8.45 8.63
CA ALA A 61 2.45 -7.76 7.63
C ALA A 61 2.60 -6.26 7.94
N GLU A 62 3.84 -5.77 7.90
CA GLU A 62 4.19 -4.35 8.02
C GLU A 62 4.69 -3.80 6.67
N PRO A 63 3.78 -3.33 5.78
CA PRO A 63 4.17 -2.83 4.47
C PRO A 63 4.94 -1.52 4.56
N VAL A 64 5.92 -1.32 3.68
CA VAL A 64 6.62 -0.04 3.58
C VAL A 64 5.67 1.02 3.02
N VAL A 65 5.37 2.03 3.83
CA VAL A 65 4.51 3.15 3.43
C VAL A 65 5.37 4.25 2.79
N ARG A 66 5.18 4.50 1.49
CA ARG A 66 5.90 5.56 0.76
C ARG A 66 5.16 6.90 0.84
N TRP A 67 5.78 7.83 1.56
CA TRP A 67 5.36 9.23 1.69
C TRP A 67 6.12 10.09 0.68
N GLN A 68 5.60 10.22 -0.54
CA GLN A 68 6.26 10.92 -1.67
C GLN A 68 6.77 12.34 -1.33
N PHE A 69 6.25 12.99 -0.28
CA PHE A 69 6.58 14.38 0.09
C PHE A 69 6.84 14.66 1.58
N LEU A 70 6.73 13.69 2.51
CA LEU A 70 6.62 14.00 3.96
C LEU A 70 7.34 13.04 4.91
N ALA A 71 8.38 12.33 4.48
CA ALA A 71 9.12 11.40 5.36
C ALA A 71 9.49 11.99 6.76
N PRO A 72 9.83 13.30 6.92
CA PRO A 72 10.07 13.87 8.25
C PRO A 72 8.78 14.27 9.00
N VAL A 73 7.76 14.79 8.31
CA VAL A 73 6.59 15.44 8.94
C VAL A 73 5.57 14.40 9.43
N ALA A 74 5.40 13.28 8.72
CA ALA A 74 4.43 12.26 9.08
C ALA A 74 4.79 11.55 10.41
N LYS A 75 6.08 11.29 10.65
CA LYS A 75 6.58 10.73 11.92
C LYS A 75 6.34 11.68 13.10
N LEU A 76 6.43 13.00 12.87
CA LEU A 76 6.18 14.03 13.88
C LEU A 76 4.71 14.12 14.29
N CYS A 77 3.76 13.99 13.35
CA CYS A 77 2.32 14.01 13.69
C CYS A 77 1.86 12.79 14.50
N CYS A 78 2.41 11.60 14.24
CA CYS A 78 2.02 10.39 14.98
C CYS A 78 2.65 10.34 16.38
N SER A 79 3.75 11.06 16.64
CA SER A 79 4.42 11.10 17.94
C SER A 79 3.74 12.02 18.97
N SER A 80 2.72 12.81 18.60
CA SER A 80 2.17 13.86 19.47
C SER A 80 0.85 13.51 20.17
N LYS A 81 0.45 12.24 20.20
CA LYS A 81 -0.65 11.78 21.05
C LYS A 81 -0.08 11.03 22.26
N SER A 82 0.30 11.80 23.28
CA SER A 82 0.43 11.36 24.67
C SER A 82 -0.72 11.91 25.50
#